data_AF-A0A317KD77-F1
#
_entry.id   AF-A0A317KD77-F1
#
_cell.length_a   1.000
_cell.length_b   1.000
_cell.length_c   1.000
_cell.angle_alpha   90.00
_cell.angle_beta   90.00
_cell.angle_gamma   90.00
#
_symmetry.space_group_name_H-M   'P 1'
#
loop_
_entity.id
_entity.type
_entity.pdbx_description
1 polymer ?
#
loop_
_entity_poly.entity_id
_entity_poly.type
_entity_poly.pdbx_seq_one_letter_code
_entity_poly.pdbx_strand_id
1 'polypeptide(L)'
;MRDVGGLWSDLTDLVLPAACAGCGERPPGMRHGFCPGCVAELESLRPGPARPTPAPPDLPPCTALGPYAGALREGLLAYKERGRHGLA
;
A
#
# COMPACT_ATOMS: atom_id res chain seq x y z
N MET A 1 27.34 26.59 -4.08
CA MET A 1 25.95 26.91 -4.46
C MET A 1 25.11 25.73 -4.05
N ARG A 2 24.11 25.92 -3.18
CA ARG A 2 23.19 24.83 -2.77
C ARG A 2 22.53 24.29 -4.04
N ASP A 3 22.57 22.98 -4.23
CA ASP A 3 21.91 22.34 -5.35
C ASP A 3 20.41 22.57 -5.22
N VAL A 4 19.88 23.44 -6.09
CA VAL A 4 18.46 23.80 -6.10
C VAL A 4 17.61 22.56 -6.30
N GLY A 5 18.12 21.55 -7.03
CA GLY A 5 17.44 20.27 -7.20
C GLY A 5 17.34 19.47 -5.89
N GLY A 6 18.40 19.46 -5.09
CA GLY A 6 18.39 18.81 -3.77
C GLY A 6 17.40 19.47 -2.81
N LEU A 7 17.44 20.81 -2.72
CA LEU A 7 16.51 21.56 -1.86
C LEU A 7 15.04 21.35 -2.28
N TRP A 8 14.77 21.28 -3.59
CA TRP A 8 13.43 20.99 -4.09
C TRP A 8 12.96 19.58 -3.73
N SER A 9 13.84 18.57 -3.81
CA SER A 9 13.52 17.19 -3.39
C SER A 9 13.17 17.14 -1.89
N ASP A 10 13.98 17.77 -1.05
CA ASP A 10 13.76 17.82 0.40
C ASP A 10 12.44 18.49 0.78
N LEU A 11 12.08 19.57 0.08
CA LEU A 11 10.78 20.25 0.28
C LEU A 11 9.60 19.41 -0.21
N THR A 12 9.75 18.68 -1.31
CA THR A 12 8.68 17.80 -1.78
C THR A 12 8.44 16.61 -0.84
N ASP A 13 9.46 16.11 -0.14
CA ASP A 13 9.31 15.05 0.87
C ASP A 13 8.48 15.48 2.09
N LEU A 14 8.31 16.78 2.33
CA LEU A 14 7.42 17.30 3.37
C LEU A 14 5.93 17.16 3.02
N VAL A 15 5.60 17.06 1.73
CA VAL A 15 4.23 17.07 1.22
C VAL A 15 3.87 15.74 0.55
N LEU A 16 4.85 15.07 -0.07
CA LEU A 16 4.70 13.79 -0.74
C LEU A 16 4.96 12.63 0.23
N PRO A 17 4.42 11.43 -0.06
CA PRO A 17 4.65 10.29 0.81
C PRO A 17 6.13 9.91 0.81
N ALA A 18 6.78 9.99 1.98
CA ALA A 18 8.21 9.72 2.11
C ALA A 18 8.63 8.25 1.86
N ALA A 19 7.70 7.30 1.85
CA ALA A 19 7.98 5.87 1.66
C ALA A 19 6.76 5.11 1.17
N CYS A 20 6.95 4.07 0.35
CA CYS A 20 5.89 3.19 -0.17
C CYS A 20 5.13 2.52 0.97
N ALA A 21 3.80 2.59 0.95
CA ALA A 21 2.96 1.92 1.94
C ALA A 21 2.98 0.39 1.84
N GLY A 22 3.38 -0.17 0.68
CA GLY A 22 3.52 -1.60 0.47
C GLY A 22 4.89 -2.13 0.92
N CYS A 23 5.97 -1.71 0.26
CA CYS A 23 7.31 -2.24 0.53
C CYS A 23 8.13 -1.45 1.55
N GLY A 24 7.71 -0.23 1.92
CA GLY A 24 8.46 0.63 2.84
C GLY A 24 9.67 1.35 2.21
N GLU A 25 10.01 1.07 0.96
CA GLU A 25 11.12 1.73 0.25
C GLU A 25 10.82 3.19 -0.10
N ARG A 26 11.87 3.98 -0.31
CA ARG A 26 11.80 5.40 -0.71
C ARG A 26 12.33 5.60 -2.13
N PRO A 27 11.56 5.18 -3.17
CA PRO A 27 12.01 5.36 -4.55
C PRO A 27 12.07 6.86 -4.92
N PRO A 28 13.06 7.29 -5.72
CA PRO A 28 13.14 8.67 -6.18
C PRO A 28 11.88 9.08 -6.95
N GLY A 29 11.38 10.30 -6.68
CA GLY A 29 10.22 10.84 -7.39
C GLY A 29 8.89 10.17 -7.03
N MET A 30 8.78 9.58 -5.84
CA MET A 30 7.54 9.03 -5.33
C MET A 30 6.49 10.13 -5.13
N ARG A 31 5.37 10.03 -5.87
CA ARG A 31 4.27 11.01 -5.82
C ARG A 31 2.96 10.45 -5.25
N HIS A 32 2.87 9.13 -5.17
CA HIS A 32 1.67 8.40 -4.73
C HIS A 32 2.00 7.53 -3.53
N GLY A 33 1.00 7.07 -2.78
CA GLY A 33 1.20 6.23 -1.60
C GLY A 33 1.90 4.89 -1.84
N PHE A 34 1.94 4.41 -3.09
CA PHE A 34 2.58 3.18 -3.50
C PHE A 34 3.56 3.39 -4.65
N CYS A 35 4.63 2.60 -4.67
CA CYS A 35 5.54 2.51 -5.81
C CYS A 35 4.91 1.68 -6.95
N PRO A 36 5.40 1.84 -8.20
CA PRO A 36 4.86 1.09 -9.35
C PRO A 36 4.90 -0.43 -9.17
N GLY A 37 5.93 -0.96 -8.49
CA GLY A 37 6.05 -2.39 -8.22
C GLY A 37 4.92 -2.91 -7.30
N CYS A 38 4.65 -2.20 -6.20
CA CYS A 38 3.55 -2.56 -5.30
C CYS A 38 2.17 -2.35 -5.96
N VAL A 39 2.01 -1.34 -6.83
CA VAL A 39 0.78 -1.19 -7.62
C VAL A 39 0.58 -2.40 -8.52
N ALA A 40 1.61 -2.81 -9.27
CA ALA A 40 1.55 -3.99 -10.13
C ALA A 40 1.26 -5.28 -9.34
N GLU A 41 1.85 -5.45 -8.16
CA GLU A 41 1.54 -6.56 -7.25
C GLU A 41 0.06 -6.55 -6.87
N LEU A 42 -0.48 -5.42 -6.43
CA LEU A 42 -1.89 -5.29 -6.05
C LEU A 42 -2.85 -5.52 -7.23
N GLU A 43 -2.55 -5.01 -8.41
CA GLU A 43 -3.34 -5.21 -9.64
C GLU A 43 -3.27 -6.65 -10.16
N SER A 44 -2.20 -7.38 -9.82
CA SER A 44 -2.07 -8.80 -10.15
C SER A 44 -2.94 -9.70 -9.27
N LEU A 45 -3.40 -9.21 -8.11
CA LEU A 45 -4.25 -9.97 -7.22
C LEU A 45 -5.60 -10.30 -7.89
N ARG A 46 -6.15 -11.45 -7.50
CA ARG A 46 -7.43 -11.95 -8.01
C ARG A 46 -8.34 -12.21 -6.82
N PRO A 47 -9.42 -11.43 -6.65
CA PRO A 47 -10.40 -11.67 -5.62
C PRO A 47 -10.95 -13.10 -5.68
N GLY A 48 -11.05 -13.75 -4.54
CA GLY A 48 -11.51 -15.14 -4.46
C GLY A 48 -12.25 -15.45 -3.16
N PRO A 49 -12.96 -16.60 -3.09
CA PRO A 49 -13.64 -17.03 -1.88
C PRO A 49 -12.67 -17.15 -0.70
N ALA A 50 -13.03 -16.57 0.44
CA ALA A 50 -12.24 -16.58 1.66
C ALA A 50 -13.11 -17.02 2.83
N ARG A 51 -13.16 -18.33 3.09
CA ARG A 51 -13.98 -18.92 4.15
C ARG A 51 -13.19 -19.97 4.93
N PRO A 52 -13.41 -20.10 6.24
CA PRO A 52 -12.81 -21.17 7.03
C PRO A 52 -13.36 -22.54 6.63
N THR A 53 -12.56 -23.59 6.87
CA THR A 53 -12.96 -24.99 6.66
C THR A 53 -12.88 -25.75 7.99
N PRO A 54 -14.01 -26.27 8.52
CA PRO A 54 -15.37 -26.11 8.00
C PRO A 54 -15.91 -24.69 8.20
N ALA A 55 -16.86 -24.27 7.36
CA ALA A 55 -17.53 -22.99 7.51
C ALA A 55 -18.61 -23.06 8.60
N PRO A 56 -18.73 -22.06 9.49
CA PRO A 56 -19.85 -21.95 10.42
C PRO A 56 -21.21 -21.92 9.70
N PRO A 57 -22.28 -22.44 10.32
CA PRO A 57 -23.64 -22.23 9.85
C PRO A 57 -23.92 -20.74 9.66
N ASP A 58 -24.72 -20.40 8.66
CA ASP A 58 -25.20 -19.03 8.35
C ASP A 58 -24.12 -17.99 8.02
N LEU A 59 -22.84 -18.36 7.92
CA LEU A 59 -21.84 -17.48 7.37
C LEU A 59 -22.27 -17.10 5.93
N PRO A 60 -22.23 -15.83 5.51
CA PRO A 60 -22.47 -15.45 4.12
C PRO A 60 -21.26 -15.77 3.22
N PRO A 61 -21.39 -15.78 1.89
CA PRO A 61 -20.25 -15.82 0.99
C PRO A 61 -19.27 -14.67 1.32
N CYS A 62 -18.00 -15.01 1.54
CA CYS A 62 -16.96 -14.03 1.84
C CYS A 62 -15.91 -14.07 0.72
N THR A 63 -15.47 -12.90 0.27
CA THR A 63 -14.45 -12.74 -0.76
C THR A 63 -13.30 -11.91 -0.18
N ALA A 64 -12.07 -12.34 -0.43
CA ALA A 64 -10.87 -11.55 -0.14
C ALA A 64 -10.17 -11.17 -1.44
N LEU A 65 -9.56 -9.99 -1.49
CA LEU A 65 -8.77 -9.53 -2.62
C LEU A 65 -7.57 -10.45 -2.90
N GLY A 66 -6.98 -11.00 -1.84
CA GLY A 66 -5.84 -11.92 -1.89
C GLY A 66 -5.40 -12.32 -0.48
N PRO A 67 -4.27 -13.06 -0.37
CA PRO A 67 -3.67 -13.38 0.93
C PRO A 67 -3.35 -12.11 1.73
N TYR A 68 -3.54 -12.16 3.05
CA TYR A 68 -3.16 -11.06 3.95
C TYR A 68 -1.63 -11.05 4.16
N ALA A 69 -0.90 -10.72 3.10
CA ALA A 69 0.56 -10.68 3.04
C ALA A 69 1.02 -9.58 2.06
N GLY A 70 2.34 -9.38 1.97
CA GLY A 70 2.96 -8.51 0.97
C GLY A 70 2.46 -7.07 0.99
N ALA A 71 2.39 -6.45 -0.19
CA ALA A 71 1.97 -5.07 -0.35
C ALA A 71 0.52 -4.84 0.12
N LEU A 72 -0.35 -5.85 0.01
CA LEU A 72 -1.74 -5.76 0.47
C LEU A 72 -1.81 -5.61 1.98
N ARG A 73 -1.11 -6.46 2.73
CA ARG A 73 -1.08 -6.38 4.20
C ARG A 73 -0.51 -5.05 4.67
N GLU A 74 0.66 -4.66 4.16
CA GLU A 74 1.31 -3.42 4.61
C GLU A 74 0.50 -2.19 4.25
N GLY A 75 -0.12 -2.17 3.06
CA GLY A 75 -1.05 -1.11 2.67
C GLY A 75 -2.24 -0.97 3.62
N LEU A 76 -2.86 -2.09 3.99
CA LEU A 76 -3.96 -2.09 4.96
C LEU A 76 -3.53 -1.60 6.34
N LEU A 77 -2.36 -2.03 6.83
CA LEU A 77 -1.82 -1.58 8.11
C LEU A 77 -1.44 -0.10 8.08
N ALA A 78 -0.82 0.35 6.99
CA ALA A 78 -0.49 1.76 6.77
C ALA A 78 -1.74 2.63 6.88
N TYR A 79 -2.83 2.21 6.24
CA TYR A 79 -4.10 2.94 6.25
C TYR A 79 -4.84 2.88 7.60
N LYS A 80 -5.08 1.67 8.12
CA LYS A 80 -5.98 1.46 9.26
C LYS A 80 -5.33 1.72 10.61
N GLU A 81 -4.05 1.38 10.73
CA GLU A 81 -3.36 1.38 12.03
C GLU A 81 -2.34 2.51 12.15
N ARG A 82 -1.70 2.92 11.03
CA ARG A 82 -0.61 3.91 11.02
C ARG A 82 -1.04 5.30 10.50
N GLY A 83 -2.34 5.52 10.27
CA GLY A 83 -2.90 6.82 9.92
C GLY A 83 -2.49 7.36 8.53
N ARG A 84 -1.94 6.52 7.64
CA ARG A 84 -1.62 6.94 6.27
C ARG A 84 -2.88 6.90 5.41
N HIS A 85 -3.70 7.95 5.50
CA HIS A 85 -4.96 8.03 4.75
C HIS A 85 -4.80 8.55 3.31
N GLY A 86 -3.68 9.20 2.97
CA GLY A 86 -3.36 9.68 1.62
C GLY A 86 -2.90 8.59 0.64
N LEU A 87 -3.49 7.39 0.72
CA LEU A 87 -3.21 6.27 -0.19
C LEU A 87 -4.22 6.18 -1.35
N ALA A 88 -5.25 7.03 -1.35
CA ALA A 88 -6.29 7.12 -2.36
C ALA A 88 -6.07 8.33 -3.29
#